data_AF-A0A9D9BIP0-F1
#
_entry.id   AF-A0A9D9BIP0-F1
#
_cell.length_a   1.000
_cell.length_b   1.000
_cell.length_c   1.000
_cell.angle_alpha   90.00
_cell.angle_beta   90.00
_cell.angle_gamma   90.00
#
_symmetry.space_group_name_H-M   'P 1'
#
loop_
_entity.id
_entity.type
_entity.pdbx_description
1 polymer ?
#
loop_
_entity_poly.entity_id
_entity_poly.type
_entity_poly.pdbx_seq_one_letter_code
_entity_poly.pdbx_strand_id
1 'polypeptide(L)'
;MKRTCRRVFLAGILAVSAGLVAAGHTAAKPAIPDPARFGAMTCQQLWYVEQQVLADGRVCLTTERARRAFKRSERCISSSEAILPGSSRDYLARLRKQARQKGCSGF
;
A
#
# COMPACT_ATOMS: atom_id res chain seq x y z
N MET A 1 -21.41 23.33 30.61
CA MET A 1 -21.18 24.54 29.78
C MET A 1 -21.93 24.37 28.47
N LYS A 2 -23.10 25.01 28.35
CA LYS A 2 -24.00 24.98 27.19
C LYS A 2 -23.96 26.39 26.60
N ARG A 3 -23.58 26.56 25.33
CA ARG A 3 -23.75 27.82 24.60
C ARG A 3 -24.69 27.58 23.43
N THR A 4 -25.98 27.65 23.74
CA THR A 4 -27.05 27.94 22.80
C THR A 4 -26.88 29.37 22.29
N CYS A 5 -26.59 29.55 21.00
CA CYS A 5 -26.80 30.83 20.33
C CYS A 5 -27.98 30.69 19.36
N ARG A 6 -29.10 31.16 19.90
CA ARG A 6 -30.36 31.68 19.32
C ARG A 6 -30.57 31.61 17.80
N ARG A 7 -31.75 31.11 17.46
CA ARG A 7 -32.42 31.12 16.14
C ARG A 7 -32.77 32.53 15.66
N VAL A 8 -33.07 32.56 14.36
CA VAL A 8 -33.93 33.48 13.59
C VAL A 8 -33.16 34.53 12.77
N PHE A 9 -33.20 34.40 11.44
CA PHE A 9 -33.77 35.42 10.54
C PHE A 9 -34.07 34.82 9.16
N LEU A 10 -35.38 34.79 8.88
CA LEU A 10 -36.10 34.96 7.62
C LEU A 10 -35.74 34.19 6.32
N ALA A 11 -36.84 33.67 5.76
CA ALA A 11 -37.02 33.07 4.45
C ALA A 11 -36.42 33.87 3.30
N GLY A 12 -35.77 33.16 2.38
CA GLY A 12 -35.36 33.63 1.06
C GLY A 12 -35.02 32.43 0.21
N ILE A 13 -35.88 32.12 -0.75
CA ILE A 13 -35.76 31.01 -1.71
C ILE A 13 -34.46 31.15 -2.50
N LEU A 14 -33.63 30.10 -2.48
CA LEU A 14 -32.72 29.73 -3.56
C LEU A 14 -32.37 28.25 -3.39
N ALA A 15 -33.10 27.41 -4.13
CA ALA A 15 -32.78 26.01 -4.30
C ALA A 15 -31.46 25.90 -5.07
N VAL A 16 -30.35 25.83 -4.35
CA VAL A 16 -29.08 25.32 -4.88
C VAL A 16 -28.96 23.91 -4.36
N SER A 17 -29.39 22.95 -5.18
CA SER A 17 -29.03 21.55 -5.02
C SER A 17 -27.53 21.44 -5.24
N ALA A 18 -26.76 21.72 -4.18
CA ALA A 18 -25.37 21.33 -4.07
C ALA A 18 -25.36 19.81 -4.01
N GLY A 19 -25.31 19.17 -5.18
CA GLY A 19 -25.01 17.75 -5.30
C GLY A 19 -23.68 17.51 -4.62
N LEU A 20 -23.71 16.95 -3.41
CA LEU A 20 -22.54 16.39 -2.76
C LEU A 20 -22.08 15.24 -3.66
N VAL A 21 -21.12 15.52 -4.55
CA VAL A 21 -20.38 14.48 -5.24
C VAL A 21 -19.52 13.83 -4.17
N ALA A 22 -20.01 12.74 -3.59
CA ALA A 22 -19.21 11.87 -2.75
C ALA A 22 -18.13 11.27 -3.66
N ALA A 23 -16.98 11.97 -3.78
CA ALA A 23 -15.77 11.42 -4.35
C ALA A 23 -15.31 10.28 -3.43
N GLY A 24 -15.86 9.09 -3.65
CA GLY A 24 -15.40 7.88 -3.01
C GLY A 24 -13.92 7.72 -3.32
N HIS A 25 -13.08 7.94 -2.31
CA HIS A 25 -11.66 7.65 -2.40
C HIS A 25 -11.53 6.13 -2.36
N THR A 26 -11.68 5.48 -3.52
CA THR A 26 -11.23 4.10 -3.66
C THR A 26 -9.72 4.15 -3.53
N ALA A 27 -9.22 3.75 -2.36
CA ALA A 27 -7.80 3.54 -2.15
C ALA A 27 -7.37 2.37 -3.06
N ALA A 28 -6.98 2.69 -4.28
CA ALA A 28 -6.42 1.72 -5.21
C ALA A 28 -5.17 1.12 -4.56
N LYS A 29 -5.15 -0.20 -4.44
CA LYS A 29 -3.95 -0.92 -3.98
C LYS A 29 -2.82 -0.59 -4.98
N PRO A 30 -1.64 -0.15 -4.52
CA PRO A 30 -0.56 0.19 -5.44
C PRO A 30 -0.21 -1.03 -6.30
N ALA A 31 -0.20 -0.85 -7.61
CA ALA A 31 0.12 -1.94 -8.53
C ALA A 31 1.57 -2.42 -8.31
N ILE A 32 1.77 -3.74 -8.37
CA ILE A 32 3.12 -4.34 -8.37
C ILE A 32 3.83 -3.91 -9.68
N PRO A 33 5.02 -3.28 -9.63
CA PRO A 33 5.72 -2.80 -10.82
C PRO A 33 6.17 -3.92 -11.79
N ASP A 34 6.37 -3.57 -13.06
CA ASP A 34 6.97 -4.48 -14.06
C ASP A 34 8.46 -4.75 -13.72
N PRO A 35 8.92 -6.03 -13.73
CA PRO A 35 10.34 -6.37 -13.57
C PRO A 35 11.32 -5.62 -14.45
N ALA A 36 10.91 -5.20 -15.66
CA ALA A 36 11.74 -4.40 -16.56
C ALA A 36 12.17 -3.05 -15.94
N ARG A 37 11.42 -2.55 -14.95
CA ARG A 37 11.70 -1.27 -14.30
C ARG A 37 12.65 -1.36 -13.11
N PHE A 38 12.98 -2.56 -12.62
CA PHE A 38 13.80 -2.71 -11.41
C PHE A 38 15.15 -1.99 -11.49
N GLY A 39 15.77 -1.94 -12.67
CA GLY A 39 17.04 -1.24 -12.87
C GLY A 39 16.99 0.26 -12.50
N ALA A 40 15.86 0.91 -12.77
CA ALA A 40 15.65 2.33 -12.49
C ALA A 40 15.21 2.61 -11.03
N MET A 41 14.78 1.59 -10.29
CA MET A 41 14.25 1.77 -8.93
C MET A 41 15.36 2.00 -7.91
N THR A 42 15.09 2.81 -6.88
CA THR A 42 15.99 2.97 -5.74
C THR A 42 15.99 1.71 -4.87
N CYS A 43 17.02 1.52 -4.05
CA CYS A 43 17.05 0.41 -3.09
C CYS A 43 15.82 0.39 -2.17
N GLN A 44 15.35 1.56 -1.77
CA GLN A 44 14.15 1.71 -0.96
C GLN A 44 12.89 1.22 -1.68
N GLN A 45 12.76 1.55 -2.96
CA GLN A 45 11.63 1.14 -3.77
C GLN A 45 11.65 -0.36 -4.02
N LEU A 46 12.81 -0.94 -4.35
CA LEU A 46 12.96 -2.39 -4.48
C LEU A 46 12.55 -3.09 -3.18
N TRP A 47 13.01 -2.58 -2.02
CA TRP A 47 12.70 -3.19 -0.72
C TRP A 47 11.20 -3.18 -0.48
N TYR A 48 10.55 -2.03 -0.74
CA TYR A 48 9.10 -1.91 -0.56
C TYR A 48 8.33 -2.88 -1.44
N VAL A 49 8.73 -3.04 -2.71
CA VAL A 49 8.08 -3.97 -3.64
C VAL A 49 8.24 -5.42 -3.18
N GLU A 50 9.41 -5.83 -2.71
CA GLU A 50 9.57 -7.18 -2.14
C GLU A 50 8.60 -7.40 -0.96
N GLN A 51 8.59 -6.48 0.00
CA GLN A 51 7.72 -6.61 1.17
C GLN A 51 6.23 -6.59 0.79
N GLN A 52 5.87 -5.85 -0.25
CA GLN A 52 4.51 -5.84 -0.79
C GLN A 52 4.13 -7.21 -1.38
N VAL A 53 4.99 -7.82 -2.20
CA VAL A 53 4.73 -9.15 -2.78
C VAL A 53 4.58 -10.20 -1.68
N LEU A 54 5.44 -10.15 -0.65
CA LEU A 54 5.36 -11.05 0.50
C LEU A 54 4.06 -10.86 1.28
N ALA A 55 3.68 -9.61 1.55
CA ALA A 55 2.45 -9.28 2.28
C ALA A 55 1.18 -9.69 1.50
N ASP A 56 1.16 -9.44 0.20
CA ASP A 56 0.05 -9.79 -0.69
C ASP A 56 -0.08 -11.31 -0.84
N GLY A 57 1.05 -12.03 -0.83
CA GLY A 57 1.09 -13.48 -0.78
C GLY A 57 0.88 -14.09 0.61
N ARG A 58 0.53 -13.28 1.62
CA ARG A 58 0.26 -13.69 3.00
C ARG A 58 1.45 -14.38 3.69
N VAL A 59 2.67 -14.03 3.31
CA VAL A 59 3.91 -14.43 4.00
C VAL A 59 4.12 -13.55 5.22
N CYS A 60 4.47 -14.16 6.36
CA CYS A 60 4.68 -13.43 7.61
C CYS A 60 5.98 -12.61 7.56
N LEU A 61 5.86 -11.28 7.60
CA LEU A 61 6.99 -10.36 7.55
C LEU A 61 7.82 -10.41 8.86
N THR A 62 9.11 -10.65 8.74
CA THR A 62 10.01 -10.97 9.86
C THR A 62 10.63 -9.74 10.54
N THR A 63 10.71 -8.60 9.85
CA THR A 63 11.31 -7.38 10.40
C THR A 63 10.25 -6.42 10.95
N GLU A 64 10.56 -5.71 12.03
CA GLU A 64 9.70 -4.65 12.59
C GLU A 64 9.37 -3.57 11.55
N ARG A 65 10.35 -3.23 10.71
CA ARG A 65 10.20 -2.27 9.62
C ARG A 65 9.10 -2.71 8.64
N ALA A 66 9.16 -3.96 8.18
CA ALA A 66 8.19 -4.51 7.25
C ALA A 66 6.81 -4.65 7.89
N ARG A 67 6.73 -5.16 9.14
CA ARG A 67 5.48 -5.23 9.90
C ARG A 67 4.80 -3.87 10.04
N ARG A 68 5.57 -2.81 10.33
CA ARG A 68 5.04 -1.44 10.44
C ARG A 68 4.57 -0.89 9.11
N ALA A 69 5.34 -1.08 8.04
CA ALA A 69 5.00 -0.62 6.70
C ALA A 69 3.72 -1.28 6.15
N PHE A 70 3.50 -2.56 6.46
CA PHE A 70 2.40 -3.38 5.95
C PHE A 70 1.41 -3.80 7.04
N LYS A 71 1.28 -2.99 8.10
CA LYS A 71 0.40 -3.29 9.26
C LYS A 71 -1.08 -3.50 8.90
N ARG A 72 -1.51 -2.99 7.74
CA ARG A 72 -2.89 -3.06 7.23
C ARG A 72 -3.08 -4.15 6.18
N SER A 73 -2.03 -4.91 5.84
CA SER A 73 -2.14 -6.03 4.92
C SER A 73 -2.94 -7.17 5.56
N GLU A 74 -3.39 -8.10 4.72
CA GLU A 74 -4.09 -9.28 5.20
C GLU A 74 -3.25 -10.08 6.20
N ARG A 75 -3.93 -10.77 7.12
CA ARG A 75 -3.26 -11.62 8.10
C ARG A 75 -2.41 -12.67 7.39
N CYS A 76 -1.12 -12.75 7.73
CA CYS A 76 -0.26 -13.77 7.16
C CYS A 76 -0.69 -15.19 7.58
N ILE A 77 -0.36 -16.19 6.75
CA ILE A 77 -0.74 -17.59 6.97
C ILE A 77 0.47 -18.52 7.15
N SER A 78 1.65 -18.12 6.68
CA SER A 78 2.89 -18.91 6.82
C SER A 78 4.11 -18.00 6.73
N SER A 79 5.21 -18.39 7.38
CA SER A 79 6.51 -17.74 7.26
C SER A 79 7.30 -18.16 6.00
N SER A 80 6.81 -19.18 5.28
CA SER A 80 7.47 -19.73 4.11
C SER A 80 7.00 -19.08 2.82
N GLU A 81 7.95 -18.66 1.98
CA GLU A 81 7.69 -18.22 0.61
C GLU A 81 7.20 -19.36 -0.31
N ALA A 82 7.22 -20.62 0.14
CA ALA A 82 6.70 -21.75 -0.63
C ALA A 82 5.18 -21.69 -0.85
N ILE A 83 4.44 -20.91 -0.05
CA ILE A 83 3.02 -20.66 -0.27
C ILE A 83 2.75 -19.78 -1.50
N LEU A 84 3.77 -19.08 -1.99
CA LEU A 84 3.65 -18.18 -3.12
C LEU A 84 3.56 -18.98 -4.44
N PRO A 85 2.78 -18.50 -5.42
CA PRO A 85 2.83 -19.02 -6.78
C PRO A 85 4.26 -18.99 -7.35
N GLY A 86 4.57 -19.89 -8.28
CA GLY A 86 5.88 -19.93 -8.97
C GLY A 86 6.28 -18.57 -9.56
N SER A 87 5.34 -17.89 -10.23
CA SER A 87 5.56 -16.57 -10.81
C SER A 87 5.95 -15.50 -9.79
N SER A 88 5.35 -15.50 -8.60
CA SER A 88 5.71 -14.57 -7.52
C SER A 88 7.10 -14.85 -6.96
N ARG A 89 7.47 -16.14 -6.84
CA ARG A 89 8.82 -16.54 -6.42
C ARG A 89 9.88 -16.12 -7.46
N ASP A 90 9.60 -16.31 -8.74
CA ASP A 90 10.48 -15.88 -9.83
C ASP A 90 10.62 -14.36 -9.89
N TYR A 91 9.52 -13.64 -9.66
CA TYR A 91 9.51 -12.18 -9.54
C TYR A 91 10.42 -11.70 -8.41
N LEU A 92 10.27 -12.29 -7.21
CA LEU A 92 11.13 -11.98 -6.05
C LEU A 92 12.59 -12.30 -6.32
N ALA A 93 12.90 -13.42 -6.99
CA ALA A 93 14.26 -13.79 -7.35
C ALA A 93 14.92 -12.75 -8.27
N ARG A 94 14.19 -12.28 -9.30
CA ARG A 94 14.67 -11.22 -10.21
C ARG A 94 14.89 -9.91 -9.47
N LEU A 95 13.97 -9.55 -8.59
CA LEU A 95 14.04 -8.32 -7.80
C LEU A 95 15.26 -8.33 -6.87
N ARG A 96 15.46 -9.41 -6.12
CA ARG A 96 16.62 -9.61 -5.23
C ARG A 96 17.94 -9.59 -5.99
N LYS A 97 17.98 -10.21 -7.18
CA LYS A 97 19.16 -10.16 -8.06
C LYS A 97 19.50 -8.72 -8.42
N GLN A 98 18.50 -7.92 -8.84
CA GLN A 98 18.73 -6.51 -9.17
C GLN A 98 19.21 -5.72 -7.95
N ALA A 99 18.60 -5.93 -6.77
CA ALA A 99 19.01 -5.24 -5.55
C ALA A 99 20.48 -5.54 -5.17
N ARG A 100 20.90 -6.82 -5.30
CA ARG A 100 22.29 -7.23 -5.08
C ARG A 100 23.25 -6.58 -6.06
N GLN A 101 22.88 -6.54 -7.35
CA GLN A 101 23.69 -5.86 -8.38
C GLN A 101 23.86 -4.36 -8.12
N LYS A 102 22.88 -3.71 -7.49
CA LYS A 102 22.94 -2.30 -7.09
C LYS A 102 23.64 -2.06 -5.75
N GLY A 103 24.05 -3.09 -5.03
CA GLY A 103 24.68 -2.96 -3.71
C GLY A 103 23.73 -2.49 -2.61
N CYS A 104 22.43 -2.79 -2.72
CA CYS A 104 21.45 -2.39 -1.72
C CYS A 104 21.67 -3.09 -0.37
N SER A 105 22.10 -2.35 0.66
CA SER A 105 22.23 -2.83 2.03
C SER A 105 20.88 -2.97 2.72
N GLY A 106 20.63 -4.07 3.42
CA GLY A 106 19.35 -4.28 4.10
C GLY A 106 18.18 -4.53 3.14
N PHE A 107 18.53 -5.05 1.96
CA PHE A 107 17.66 -5.87 1.13
C PHE A 107 17.59 -7.27 1.74
#